data_AF-A0A1J5TL21-F1
#
_entry.id   AF-A0A1J5TL21-F1
#
_cell.length_a   1.000
_cell.length_b   1.000
_cell.length_c   1.000
_cell.angle_alpha   90.00
_cell.angle_beta   90.00
_cell.angle_gamma   90.00
#
_symmetry.space_group_name_H-M   'P 1'
#
loop_
_entity.id
_entity.type
_entity.pdbx_description
1 polymer ?
#
loop_
_entity_poly.entity_id
_entity_poly.type
_entity_poly.pdbx_seq_one_letter_code
_entity_poly.pdbx_strand_id
1 'polypeptide(L)'
;MNIRVTSNSWGSSGSEYDPSNAISQAVFNLQYDNNVVSVFAAGNSGGDGSDLQTNPYSNIPLVIGVAALEHDGSGIADFSSRGDMTKPQTWPDIGAPGVEIWATAPRATLIDLIQRPSDDDLYYMAISGTSMATPHIAGVATLLYQAAPSLGVADYFYEDHETTEGEWYGDRTDTFVSEAELIMELSGRYIEGGQSNANGTVSNTGMTHDWGQGHGLIDTKYAVQMALTLESMRNADEDGDGISDNGDVTVFDARDAMLGISHVHKAKEFTDTLKAEWKGEWAYFVGSSGTYVTDSTHYLHVPEGTVRAEIVLAYPQLNLDRTTVSDLELSIDIDSDGSNDVSQAPLTNSNTKEYTITVDESSSGHLWVFGIEGTAVGIKPLQGTTPEEFWEPRTPYDVNVRLIMDTGDHFVDENMTNYGDYACSTDGVNMNTPNQACISKLEFGEPSPAYNGTNFIEMNFNAFNLTRLQMEIEIIQEIENTFSITKTIAIIIGAGSFVAGAVMFAFWTRRPFSNN
;
A
#
# COMPACT_ATOMS: atom_id res chain seq x y z
N MET A 1 -7.16 12.28 -22.24
CA MET A 1 -6.25 11.80 -21.18
C MET A 1 -7.08 10.91 -20.27
N ASN A 2 -6.56 9.77 -19.82
CA ASN A 2 -7.26 8.85 -18.92
C ASN A 2 -6.72 9.02 -17.48
N ILE A 3 -6.82 10.25 -16.96
CA ILE A 3 -6.36 10.56 -15.59
C ILE A 3 -7.48 10.14 -14.64
N ARG A 4 -7.13 9.48 -13.53
CA ARG A 4 -8.07 9.07 -12.47
C ARG A 4 -7.76 9.68 -11.10
N VAL A 5 -6.50 10.05 -10.88
CA VAL A 5 -6.04 10.62 -9.61
C VAL A 5 -5.13 11.80 -9.91
N THR A 6 -5.28 12.89 -9.14
CA THR A 6 -4.31 13.99 -9.10
C THR A 6 -3.65 14.05 -7.73
N SER A 7 -2.34 14.32 -7.69
CA SER A 7 -1.56 14.44 -6.46
C SER A 7 -1.05 15.87 -6.34
N ASN A 8 -1.40 16.56 -5.26
CA ASN A 8 -1.22 18.00 -5.11
C ASN A 8 -0.49 18.36 -3.81
N SER A 9 0.83 18.48 -3.90
CA SER A 9 1.71 18.82 -2.79
C SER A 9 2.00 20.34 -2.69
N TRP A 10 0.95 21.16 -2.73
CA TRP A 10 1.03 22.62 -2.70
C TRP A 10 -0.19 23.24 -2.00
N GLY A 11 -0.05 24.47 -1.51
CA GLY A 11 -1.14 25.17 -0.84
C GLY A 11 -0.67 26.29 0.08
N SER A 12 -1.60 26.79 0.89
CA SER A 12 -1.33 27.69 2.01
C SER A 12 -1.62 26.97 3.33
N SER A 13 -1.59 27.67 4.46
CA SER A 13 -1.97 27.13 5.76
C SER A 13 -2.83 28.10 6.54
N GLY A 14 -3.60 27.55 7.48
CA GLY A 14 -4.28 28.33 8.53
C GLY A 14 -5.46 29.17 8.07
N SER A 15 -6.11 28.76 6.98
CA SER A 15 -7.34 29.36 6.50
C SER A 15 -8.36 28.28 6.19
N GLU A 16 -9.63 28.55 6.46
CA GLU A 16 -10.73 27.73 5.98
C GLU A 16 -10.77 27.77 4.44
N TYR A 17 -11.26 26.70 3.83
CA TYR A 17 -11.42 26.66 2.38
C TYR A 17 -12.58 27.56 1.95
N ASP A 18 -12.52 28.03 0.69
CA ASP A 18 -13.57 28.83 0.09
C ASP A 18 -14.23 28.03 -1.04
N PRO A 19 -15.52 27.65 -0.92
CA PRO A 19 -16.19 26.84 -1.94
C PRO A 19 -16.32 27.55 -3.30
N SER A 20 -16.23 28.89 -3.32
CA SER A 20 -16.25 29.69 -4.56
C SER A 20 -14.87 29.85 -5.20
N ASN A 21 -13.81 29.38 -4.53
CA ASN A 21 -12.45 29.42 -5.06
C ASN A 21 -12.33 28.57 -6.33
N ALA A 22 -11.50 29.04 -7.26
CA ALA A 22 -11.25 28.36 -8.52
C ALA A 22 -10.74 26.91 -8.35
N ILE A 23 -9.97 26.63 -7.28
CA ILE A 23 -9.47 25.28 -6.97
C ILE A 23 -10.61 24.38 -6.51
N SER A 24 -11.49 24.84 -5.61
CA SER A 24 -12.65 24.07 -5.17
C SER A 24 -13.59 23.75 -6.32
N GLN A 25 -13.88 24.74 -7.17
CA GLN A 25 -14.68 24.52 -8.38
C GLN A 25 -14.01 23.53 -9.35
N ALA A 26 -12.68 23.56 -9.47
CA ALA A 26 -11.96 22.60 -10.31
C ALA A 26 -12.03 21.18 -9.75
N VAL A 27 -11.87 20.99 -8.43
CA VAL A 27 -12.02 19.69 -7.75
C VAL A 27 -13.41 19.12 -7.99
N PHE A 28 -14.46 19.92 -7.78
CA PHE A 28 -15.84 19.45 -8.00
C PHE A 28 -16.06 19.01 -9.45
N ASN A 29 -15.59 19.77 -10.44
CA ASN A 29 -15.70 19.39 -11.85
C ASN A 29 -14.86 18.16 -12.19
N LEU A 30 -13.69 17.98 -11.56
CA LEU A 30 -12.86 16.78 -11.75
C LEU A 30 -13.58 15.54 -11.24
N GLN A 31 -14.19 15.59 -10.07
CA GLN A 31 -14.87 14.44 -9.49
C GLN A 31 -16.21 14.15 -10.17
N TYR A 32 -17.14 15.11 -10.26
CA TYR A 32 -18.49 14.85 -10.80
C TYR A 32 -18.50 14.56 -12.29
N ASP A 33 -17.79 15.36 -13.09
CA ASP A 33 -17.89 15.27 -14.54
C ASP A 33 -16.89 14.27 -15.13
N ASN A 34 -15.81 13.96 -14.40
CA ASN A 34 -14.68 13.19 -14.93
C ASN A 34 -14.27 11.99 -14.05
N ASN A 35 -14.84 11.83 -12.85
CA ASN A 35 -14.47 10.77 -11.91
C ASN A 35 -12.95 10.73 -11.67
N VAL A 36 -12.42 11.90 -11.30
CA VAL A 36 -11.01 12.13 -10.99
C VAL A 36 -10.88 12.61 -9.54
N VAL A 37 -10.33 11.74 -8.68
CA VAL A 37 -10.07 12.05 -7.28
C VAL A 37 -8.86 12.95 -7.14
N SER A 38 -8.95 13.91 -6.24
CA SER A 38 -7.85 14.82 -5.91
C SER A 38 -7.30 14.50 -4.54
N VAL A 39 -5.99 14.33 -4.44
CA VAL A 39 -5.27 14.08 -3.19
C VAL A 39 -4.43 15.33 -2.90
N PHE A 40 -4.53 15.87 -1.69
CA PHE A 40 -3.81 17.08 -1.28
C PHE A 40 -3.02 16.89 0.01
N ALA A 41 -1.85 17.51 0.07
CA ALA A 41 -1.07 17.60 1.28
C ALA A 41 -1.80 18.45 2.33
N ALA A 42 -1.91 17.93 3.56
CA ALA A 42 -2.47 18.67 4.70
C ALA A 42 -1.64 19.92 5.05
N GLY A 43 -0.35 19.94 4.71
CA GLY A 43 0.55 21.07 4.95
C GLY A 43 1.67 20.74 5.95
N ASN A 44 2.63 21.65 6.08
CA ASN A 44 3.84 21.46 6.91
C ASN A 44 3.99 22.53 8.01
N SER A 45 2.88 23.03 8.55
CA SER A 45 2.88 24.12 9.55
C SER A 45 2.85 23.63 11.00
N GLY A 46 2.82 22.32 11.24
CA GLY A 46 2.70 21.75 12.58
C GLY A 46 1.34 22.09 13.23
N GLY A 47 1.37 22.28 14.54
CA GLY A 47 0.23 22.68 15.35
C GLY A 47 0.02 21.73 16.54
N ASP A 48 -0.87 22.11 17.45
CA ASP A 48 -1.30 21.29 18.60
C ASP A 48 -2.82 21.15 18.66
N GLY A 49 -3.50 21.50 17.56
CA GLY A 49 -4.94 21.46 17.40
C GLY A 49 -5.67 22.67 17.98
N SER A 50 -4.97 23.62 18.63
CA SER A 50 -5.61 24.82 19.19
C SER A 50 -5.99 25.87 18.14
N ASP A 51 -5.35 25.84 16.98
CA ASP A 51 -5.59 26.70 15.84
C ASP A 51 -5.58 25.87 14.54
N LEU A 52 -6.30 26.34 13.53
CA LEU A 52 -6.28 25.76 12.19
C LEU A 52 -4.89 25.92 11.56
N GLN A 53 -4.25 24.81 11.14
CA GLN A 53 -2.98 24.83 10.40
C GLN A 53 -3.02 24.06 9.07
N THR A 54 -4.08 23.28 8.82
CA THR A 54 -4.25 22.54 7.57
C THR A 54 -4.37 23.46 6.35
N ASN A 55 -4.01 22.88 5.22
CA ASN A 55 -4.12 23.49 3.91
C ASN A 55 -5.61 23.64 3.56
N PRO A 56 -6.10 24.84 3.20
CA PRO A 56 -7.51 24.98 2.80
C PRO A 56 -7.87 24.03 1.66
N TYR A 57 -6.94 23.69 0.77
CA TYR A 57 -7.22 22.81 -0.35
C TYR A 57 -7.31 21.33 0.02
N SER A 58 -6.75 20.91 1.16
CA SER A 58 -6.94 19.54 1.68
C SER A 58 -8.28 19.35 2.37
N ASN A 59 -8.97 20.43 2.72
CA ASN A 59 -10.23 20.39 3.47
C ASN A 59 -11.45 20.64 2.55
N ILE A 60 -11.25 20.57 1.23
CA ILE A 60 -12.34 20.69 0.26
C ILE A 60 -13.05 19.33 0.24
N PRO A 61 -14.39 19.27 0.31
CA PRO A 61 -15.10 18.00 0.18
C PRO A 61 -14.73 17.26 -1.12
N LEU A 62 -14.67 15.92 -1.10
CA LEU A 62 -14.16 15.05 -2.19
C LEU A 62 -12.63 15.07 -2.38
N VAL A 63 -11.88 15.79 -1.56
CA VAL A 63 -10.42 15.78 -1.57
C VAL A 63 -9.91 14.93 -0.44
N ILE A 64 -9.01 14.00 -0.77
CA ILE A 64 -8.29 13.22 0.22
C ILE A 64 -7.12 14.07 0.76
N GLY A 65 -7.29 14.60 1.96
CA GLY A 65 -6.33 15.34 2.76
C GLY A 65 -5.36 14.42 3.51
N VAL A 66 -4.06 14.60 3.27
CA VAL A 66 -3.02 13.66 3.73
C VAL A 66 -2.08 14.28 4.74
N ALA A 67 -2.09 13.73 5.96
CA ALA A 67 -1.12 14.00 7.01
C ALA A 67 0.19 13.22 6.81
N ALA A 68 1.29 13.73 7.39
CA ALA A 68 2.59 13.07 7.38
C ALA A 68 2.82 12.29 8.67
N LEU A 69 3.16 11.02 8.53
CA LEU A 69 3.55 10.12 9.61
C LEU A 69 5.07 9.92 9.60
N GLU A 70 5.62 9.62 10.77
CA GLU A 70 7.01 9.20 10.96
C GLU A 70 7.27 7.88 10.22
N HIS A 71 8.47 7.73 9.67
CA HIS A 71 8.83 6.56 8.87
C HIS A 71 8.82 5.25 9.66
N ASP A 72 9.10 5.32 10.97
CA ASP A 72 9.11 4.17 11.88
C ASP A 72 7.73 3.82 12.44
N GLY A 73 6.67 4.52 12.01
CA GLY A 73 5.30 4.32 12.49
C GLY A 73 5.08 4.78 13.93
N SER A 74 6.02 5.53 14.53
CA SER A 74 5.90 6.00 15.92
C SER A 74 4.76 7.01 16.12
N GLY A 75 4.32 7.67 15.05
CA GLY A 75 3.19 8.57 15.09
C GLY A 75 3.23 9.61 13.99
N ILE A 76 2.69 10.79 14.30
CA ILE A 76 2.54 11.89 13.35
C ILE A 76 3.81 12.74 13.35
N ALA A 77 4.32 13.06 12.17
CA ALA A 77 5.49 13.93 12.04
C ALA A 77 5.23 15.31 12.68
N ASP A 78 6.21 15.84 13.41
CA ASP A 78 6.07 17.12 14.14
C ASP A 78 5.64 18.28 13.22
N PHE A 79 6.12 18.29 11.97
CA PHE A 79 5.79 19.34 11.01
C PHE A 79 4.42 19.19 10.35
N SER A 80 3.76 18.02 10.43
CA SER A 80 2.47 17.80 9.73
C SER A 80 1.45 18.86 10.14
N SER A 81 0.75 19.49 9.21
CA SER A 81 -0.28 20.45 9.62
C SER A 81 -1.43 19.75 10.35
N ARG A 82 -1.99 20.43 11.35
CA ARG A 82 -3.07 19.92 12.19
C ARG A 82 -4.33 20.78 12.07
N GLY A 83 -5.49 20.13 12.06
CA GLY A 83 -6.79 20.79 12.03
C GLY A 83 -7.09 21.47 13.35
N ASP A 84 -8.04 22.40 13.36
CA ASP A 84 -8.56 22.99 14.60
C ASP A 84 -9.44 21.93 15.29
N MET A 85 -9.10 21.51 16.52
CA MET A 85 -9.81 20.46 17.25
C MET A 85 -11.29 20.76 17.50
N THR A 86 -11.72 22.01 17.32
CA THR A 86 -13.11 22.43 17.45
C THR A 86 -13.87 22.44 16.11
N LYS A 87 -13.15 22.22 15.00
CA LYS A 87 -13.64 22.24 13.62
C LYS A 87 -13.23 20.98 12.86
N PRO A 88 -13.96 19.87 13.05
CA PRO A 88 -13.63 18.59 12.43
C PRO A 88 -13.50 18.57 10.91
N GLN A 89 -14.23 19.43 10.20
CA GLN A 89 -14.12 19.63 8.76
C GLN A 89 -12.75 20.17 8.29
N THR A 90 -11.85 20.47 9.22
CA THR A 90 -10.50 20.95 8.93
C THR A 90 -9.42 19.91 9.21
N TRP A 91 -9.82 18.73 9.66
CA TRP A 91 -8.92 17.65 10.02
C TRP A 91 -8.46 16.94 8.74
N PRO A 92 -7.25 16.37 8.71
CA PRO A 92 -6.84 15.53 7.60
C PRO A 92 -7.61 14.21 7.64
N ASP A 93 -7.90 13.62 6.49
CA ASP A 93 -8.70 12.38 6.42
C ASP A 93 -7.85 11.17 6.81
N ILE A 94 -6.60 11.13 6.35
CA ILE A 94 -5.71 9.97 6.51
C ILE A 94 -4.24 10.37 6.65
N GLY A 95 -3.43 9.46 7.20
CA GLY A 95 -1.98 9.62 7.35
C GLY A 95 -1.19 8.69 6.43
N ALA A 96 -0.03 9.16 5.95
CA ALA A 96 0.92 8.33 5.21
C ALA A 96 2.38 8.70 5.54
N PRO A 97 3.35 7.81 5.27
CA PRO A 97 4.77 8.08 5.54
C PRO A 97 5.24 9.35 4.84
N GLY A 98 5.79 10.28 5.62
CA GLY A 98 6.21 11.60 5.13
C GLY A 98 7.56 12.07 5.64
N VAL A 99 8.28 11.27 6.43
CA VAL A 99 9.60 11.62 6.98
C VAL A 99 10.68 10.79 6.29
N GLU A 100 11.74 11.45 5.82
CA GLU A 100 12.93 10.82 5.21
C GLU A 100 12.58 9.80 4.10
N ILE A 101 11.59 10.14 3.29
CA ILE A 101 11.10 9.26 2.21
C ILE A 101 12.06 9.32 1.03
N TRP A 102 12.65 8.17 0.72
CA TRP A 102 13.47 7.97 -0.47
C TRP A 102 12.62 7.96 -1.74
N ALA A 103 12.95 8.83 -2.68
CA ALA A 103 12.29 8.90 -3.99
C ALA A 103 13.27 9.35 -5.08
N THR A 104 12.83 9.27 -6.34
CA THR A 104 13.64 9.71 -7.49
C THR A 104 14.05 11.18 -7.36
N ALA A 105 15.34 11.45 -7.38
CA ALA A 105 15.95 12.76 -7.31
C ALA A 105 15.94 13.44 -8.68
N PRO A 106 15.27 14.60 -8.83
CA PRO A 106 15.33 15.35 -10.07
C PRO A 106 16.65 16.12 -10.17
N ARG A 107 17.51 15.74 -11.12
CA ARG A 107 18.84 16.33 -11.30
C ARG A 107 18.79 17.80 -11.71
N ALA A 108 19.80 18.57 -11.26
CA ALA A 108 20.00 19.97 -11.64
C ALA A 108 18.79 20.87 -11.31
N THR A 109 18.03 20.51 -10.28
CA THR A 109 16.93 21.33 -9.76
C THR A 109 17.38 22.12 -8.52
N LEU A 110 16.50 22.97 -7.97
CA LEU A 110 16.80 23.70 -6.74
C LEU A 110 16.78 22.78 -5.51
N ILE A 111 15.84 21.84 -5.45
CA ILE A 111 15.87 20.71 -4.51
C ILE A 111 17.21 19.99 -4.61
N ASP A 112 17.67 19.86 -5.86
CA ASP A 112 18.98 19.44 -6.33
C ASP A 112 20.17 19.78 -5.42
N LEU A 113 20.20 21.09 -5.19
CA LEU A 113 21.29 21.88 -4.65
C LEU A 113 21.15 22.12 -3.14
N ILE A 114 19.92 22.05 -2.63
CA ILE A 114 19.61 22.39 -1.23
C ILE A 114 19.59 21.13 -0.37
N GLN A 115 19.04 20.02 -0.89
CA GLN A 115 18.76 18.83 -0.08
C GLN A 115 19.79 17.72 -0.22
N ARG A 116 20.62 17.72 -1.28
CA ARG A 116 21.64 16.69 -1.44
C ARG A 116 22.72 16.88 -0.37
N PRO A 117 22.88 15.96 0.60
CA PRO A 117 24.07 15.92 1.44
C PRO A 117 25.29 15.66 0.55
N SER A 118 26.50 15.78 1.07
CA SER A 118 27.71 15.38 0.33
C SER A 118 27.78 13.88 -0.03
N ASP A 119 26.76 13.08 0.30
CA ASP A 119 26.64 11.65 -0.03
C ASP A 119 25.99 11.43 -1.41
N ASP A 120 26.88 11.27 -2.38
CA ASP A 120 26.95 10.35 -3.53
C ASP A 120 25.71 9.76 -4.27
N ASP A 121 24.45 9.78 -3.81
CA ASP A 121 23.34 9.29 -4.66
C ASP A 121 22.83 10.36 -5.64
N LEU A 122 23.01 10.13 -6.94
CA LEU A 122 22.61 11.02 -8.02
C LEU A 122 21.19 10.77 -8.57
N TYR A 123 20.52 9.73 -8.10
CA TYR A 123 19.23 9.27 -8.62
C TYR A 123 18.15 9.23 -7.55
N TYR A 124 18.52 9.13 -6.27
CA TYR A 124 17.59 9.10 -5.16
C TYR A 124 17.99 10.09 -4.08
N MET A 125 16.99 10.60 -3.39
CA MET A 125 17.20 11.38 -2.17
C MET A 125 16.05 11.14 -1.22
N ALA A 126 16.36 11.17 0.08
CA ALA A 126 15.36 11.21 1.14
C ALA A 126 15.00 12.67 1.44
N ILE A 127 13.70 12.99 1.41
CA ILE A 127 13.20 14.28 1.87
C ILE A 127 11.93 14.08 2.71
N SER A 128 11.63 15.07 3.55
CA SER A 128 10.49 15.05 4.47
C SER A 128 9.44 16.10 4.11
N GLY A 129 8.17 15.76 4.31
CA GLY A 129 7.02 16.63 4.15
C GLY A 129 5.72 15.84 3.93
N THR A 130 4.57 16.48 4.19
CA THR A 130 3.26 16.01 3.69
C THR A 130 3.24 15.91 2.17
N SER A 131 4.14 16.66 1.51
CA SER A 131 4.41 16.56 0.07
C SER A 131 4.89 15.18 -0.37
N MET A 132 5.48 14.38 0.52
CA MET A 132 5.94 13.01 0.30
C MET A 132 4.86 11.99 0.69
N ALA A 133 4.07 12.29 1.73
CA ALA A 133 2.91 11.47 2.11
C ALA A 133 1.81 11.46 1.03
N THR A 134 1.52 12.63 0.43
CA THR A 134 0.48 12.81 -0.60
C THR A 134 0.61 11.85 -1.81
N PRO A 135 1.78 11.70 -2.45
CA PRO A 135 1.94 10.75 -3.55
C PRO A 135 1.85 9.28 -3.14
N HIS A 136 2.11 8.90 -1.87
CA HIS A 136 1.84 7.54 -1.40
C HIS A 136 0.34 7.23 -1.51
N ILE A 137 -0.50 8.12 -0.97
CA ILE A 137 -1.96 7.99 -1.03
C ILE A 137 -2.47 8.05 -2.48
N ALA A 138 -1.92 8.92 -3.32
CA ALA A 138 -2.28 8.94 -4.73
C ALA A 138 -1.96 7.60 -5.44
N GLY A 139 -0.87 6.94 -5.04
CA GLY A 139 -0.54 5.58 -5.46
C GLY A 139 -1.58 4.56 -5.00
N VAL A 140 -1.97 4.60 -3.73
CA VAL A 140 -3.03 3.72 -3.19
C VAL A 140 -4.35 3.94 -3.92
N ALA A 141 -4.80 5.18 -4.08
CA ALA A 141 -6.00 5.52 -4.84
C ALA A 141 -5.95 4.95 -6.28
N THR A 142 -4.79 4.99 -6.92
CA THR A 142 -4.60 4.40 -8.25
C THR A 142 -4.76 2.88 -8.24
N LEU A 143 -4.26 2.19 -7.22
CA LEU A 143 -4.48 0.75 -7.04
C LEU A 143 -5.97 0.44 -6.82
N LEU A 144 -6.69 1.27 -6.07
CA LEU A 144 -8.14 1.11 -5.88
C LEU A 144 -8.90 1.26 -7.20
N TYR A 145 -8.59 2.27 -8.01
CA TYR A 145 -9.19 2.42 -9.35
C TYR A 145 -8.81 1.31 -10.34
N GLN A 146 -7.65 0.67 -10.15
CA GLN A 146 -7.27 -0.51 -10.93
C GLN A 146 -8.09 -1.73 -10.51
N ALA A 147 -8.29 -1.91 -9.19
CA ALA A 147 -9.07 -3.01 -8.62
C ALA A 147 -10.58 -2.87 -8.87
N ALA A 148 -11.08 -1.65 -8.78
CA ALA A 148 -12.49 -1.29 -8.96
C ALA A 148 -12.64 -0.08 -9.89
N PRO A 149 -12.61 -0.28 -11.22
CA PRO A 149 -12.81 0.81 -12.17
C PRO A 149 -14.18 1.50 -12.07
N SER A 150 -15.16 0.89 -11.40
CA SER A 150 -16.49 1.45 -11.14
C SER A 150 -16.55 2.49 -10.03
N LEU A 151 -15.47 2.69 -9.26
CA LEU A 151 -15.43 3.65 -8.14
C LEU A 151 -15.89 5.04 -8.59
N GLY A 152 -16.69 5.71 -7.75
CA GLY A 152 -17.21 7.05 -8.01
C GLY A 152 -17.36 7.89 -6.74
N VAL A 153 -18.50 8.54 -6.62
CA VAL A 153 -18.91 9.26 -5.41
C VAL A 153 -19.62 8.27 -4.48
N ALA A 154 -19.28 8.27 -3.20
CA ALA A 154 -19.88 7.36 -2.23
C ALA A 154 -21.32 7.76 -1.91
N ASP A 155 -22.15 6.77 -1.59
CA ASP A 155 -23.45 6.97 -0.91
C ASP A 155 -23.22 7.24 0.59
N TYR A 156 -22.33 8.20 0.87
CA TYR A 156 -21.89 8.65 2.18
C TYR A 156 -21.66 10.16 2.09
N PHE A 157 -22.65 10.90 2.59
CA PHE A 157 -22.79 12.34 2.38
C PHE A 157 -22.15 13.21 3.47
N TYR A 158 -21.54 12.61 4.48
CA TYR A 158 -21.02 13.33 5.64
C TYR A 158 -19.52 13.19 5.69
N GLU A 159 -18.81 14.25 5.32
CA GLU A 159 -17.42 14.46 5.72
C GLU A 159 -17.27 14.24 7.22
N ASP A 160 -16.17 13.60 7.63
CA ASP A 160 -15.98 12.67 8.75
C ASP A 160 -16.59 12.98 10.13
N HIS A 161 -17.14 14.17 10.33
CA HIS A 161 -17.67 14.64 11.61
C HIS A 161 -18.80 15.68 11.51
N GLU A 162 -19.35 15.94 10.33
CA GLU A 162 -20.51 16.82 10.21
C GLU A 162 -21.79 16.11 10.71
N THR A 163 -22.45 16.74 11.68
CA THR A 163 -23.71 16.22 12.26
C THR A 163 -24.95 16.83 11.63
N THR A 164 -24.78 17.89 10.83
CA THR A 164 -25.86 18.60 10.14
C THR A 164 -25.39 18.99 8.74
N GLU A 165 -26.19 18.65 7.74
CA GLU A 165 -25.93 18.93 6.33
C GLU A 165 -25.78 20.46 6.08
N GLY A 166 -24.65 20.87 5.51
CA GLY A 166 -24.44 22.22 4.96
C GLY A 166 -24.18 23.38 5.93
N GLU A 167 -24.09 23.17 7.25
CA GLU A 167 -23.88 24.29 8.21
C GLU A 167 -22.57 25.05 7.97
N TRP A 168 -21.49 24.35 7.58
CA TRP A 168 -20.16 24.96 7.38
C TRP A 168 -19.81 25.26 5.92
N TYR A 169 -20.56 24.68 4.99
CA TYR A 169 -20.28 24.76 3.57
C TYR A 169 -21.14 25.80 2.83
N GLY A 170 -21.76 26.71 3.59
CA GLY A 170 -22.61 27.78 3.06
C GLY A 170 -23.95 27.26 2.55
N ASP A 171 -24.65 26.46 3.37
CA ASP A 171 -25.91 25.78 3.06
C ASP A 171 -25.81 24.74 1.92
N ARG A 172 -24.59 24.28 1.62
CA ARG A 172 -24.32 23.25 0.60
C ARG A 172 -24.66 21.85 1.12
N THR A 173 -25.48 21.13 0.38
CA THR A 173 -25.90 19.74 0.68
C THR A 173 -25.00 18.69 0.02
N ASP A 174 -23.94 19.13 -0.67
CA ASP A 174 -23.07 18.32 -1.52
C ASP A 174 -21.66 18.17 -0.93
N THR A 175 -21.61 17.66 0.31
CA THR A 175 -20.41 17.28 1.08
C THR A 175 -20.08 15.82 0.89
N PHE A 176 -20.01 15.39 -0.36
CA PHE A 176 -19.81 13.99 -0.66
C PHE A 176 -18.37 13.57 -0.41
N VAL A 177 -18.20 12.29 -0.11
CA VAL A 177 -16.92 11.60 0.00
C VAL A 177 -16.72 10.74 -1.25
N SER A 178 -15.49 10.59 -1.73
CA SER A 178 -15.24 9.65 -2.85
C SER A 178 -15.24 8.20 -2.36
N GLU A 179 -15.62 7.23 -3.20
CA GLU A 179 -15.56 5.82 -2.76
C GLU A 179 -14.12 5.36 -2.46
N ALA A 180 -13.13 5.95 -3.16
CA ALA A 180 -11.72 5.68 -2.91
C ALA A 180 -11.29 6.15 -1.50
N GLU A 181 -11.75 7.34 -1.11
CA GLU A 181 -11.54 7.92 0.21
C GLU A 181 -12.22 7.10 1.30
N LEU A 182 -13.51 6.79 1.15
CA LEU A 182 -14.25 5.97 2.11
C LEU A 182 -13.62 4.58 2.31
N ILE A 183 -13.14 3.93 1.23
CA ILE A 183 -12.39 2.67 1.35
C ILE A 183 -11.11 2.87 2.17
N MET A 184 -10.40 3.99 1.96
CA MET A 184 -9.18 4.30 2.70
C MET A 184 -9.48 4.57 4.18
N GLU A 185 -10.48 5.39 4.51
CA GLU A 185 -10.95 5.63 5.88
C GLU A 185 -11.28 4.32 6.62
N LEU A 186 -12.06 3.44 5.98
CA LEU A 186 -12.44 2.14 6.54
C LEU A 186 -11.28 1.15 6.68
N SER A 187 -10.17 1.40 5.99
CA SER A 187 -8.93 0.62 6.07
C SER A 187 -7.84 1.27 6.93
N GLY A 188 -8.13 2.44 7.51
CA GLY A 188 -7.19 3.20 8.33
C GLY A 188 -6.82 2.47 9.61
N ARG A 189 -5.51 2.41 9.89
CA ARG A 189 -4.93 1.93 11.14
C ARG A 189 -4.52 3.13 11.98
N TYR A 190 -5.40 3.48 12.91
CA TYR A 190 -5.18 4.56 13.85
C TYR A 190 -4.00 4.26 14.79
N ILE A 191 -3.07 5.20 14.93
CA ILE A 191 -1.89 5.06 15.78
C ILE A 191 -2.23 5.60 17.18
N GLU A 192 -2.50 4.67 18.11
CA GLU A 192 -2.76 5.02 19.51
C GLU A 192 -1.51 5.56 20.21
N GLY A 193 -1.66 6.66 20.95
CA GLY A 193 -0.58 7.21 21.78
C GLY A 193 0.55 7.91 21.01
N GLY A 194 0.45 8.00 19.68
CA GLY A 194 1.43 8.72 18.84
C GLY A 194 1.49 10.23 19.10
N GLN A 195 0.46 10.81 19.74
CA GLN A 195 0.44 12.19 20.23
C GLN A 195 -0.31 12.28 21.59
N SER A 196 0.01 13.30 22.41
CA SER A 196 -0.64 13.50 23.73
C SER A 196 -2.13 13.82 23.67
N ASN A 197 -2.63 14.23 22.49
CA ASN A 197 -3.96 14.81 22.29
C ASN A 197 -4.77 14.07 21.22
N ALA A 198 -4.33 12.88 20.82
CA ALA A 198 -5.08 11.89 20.05
C ALA A 198 -6.30 11.43 20.87
N ASN A 199 -7.30 12.30 20.95
CA ASN A 199 -8.56 12.02 21.63
C ASN A 199 -9.33 11.11 20.71
N GLY A 200 -9.59 9.87 21.16
CA GLY A 200 -10.32 8.81 20.46
C GLY A 200 -11.74 9.21 20.03
N THR A 201 -11.80 10.18 19.13
CA THR A 201 -12.99 10.67 18.45
C THR A 201 -13.28 9.66 17.36
N VAL A 202 -14.55 9.41 17.13
CA VAL A 202 -15.03 8.40 16.19
C VAL A 202 -15.74 9.12 15.07
N SER A 203 -15.32 8.88 13.84
CA SER A 203 -15.96 9.44 12.64
C SER A 203 -17.30 8.76 12.39
N ASN A 204 -18.10 9.28 11.47
CA ASN A 204 -19.39 8.68 11.11
C ASN A 204 -19.24 7.28 10.46
N THR A 205 -18.04 6.90 10.01
CA THR A 205 -17.72 5.53 9.58
C THR A 205 -17.66 4.53 10.75
N GLY A 206 -17.61 5.01 11.99
CA GLY A 206 -17.39 4.22 13.19
C GLY A 206 -15.92 3.96 13.52
N MET A 207 -14.99 4.48 12.71
CA MET A 207 -13.55 4.36 12.90
C MET A 207 -13.00 5.53 13.72
N THR A 208 -11.89 5.29 14.44
CA THR A 208 -11.19 6.37 15.14
C THR A 208 -10.61 7.34 14.12
N HIS A 209 -10.76 8.63 14.40
CA HIS A 209 -10.30 9.73 13.55
C HIS A 209 -9.93 10.93 14.42
N ASP A 210 -8.89 11.69 14.07
CA ASP A 210 -8.48 12.88 14.81
C ASP A 210 -7.92 14.01 13.92
N TRP A 211 -7.74 15.18 14.55
CA TRP A 211 -7.28 16.41 13.91
C TRP A 211 -5.83 16.42 13.42
N GLY A 212 -5.05 15.37 13.69
CA GLY A 212 -3.64 15.27 13.31
C GLY A 212 -3.36 14.20 12.26
N GLN A 213 -3.87 12.98 12.44
CA GLN A 213 -3.60 11.83 11.57
C GLN A 213 -4.82 11.39 10.77
N GLY A 214 -6.00 11.95 11.04
CA GLY A 214 -7.27 11.43 10.53
C GLY A 214 -7.47 10.00 11.00
N HIS A 215 -7.78 9.10 10.06
CA HIS A 215 -7.92 7.66 10.29
C HIS A 215 -6.58 6.90 10.47
N GLY A 216 -5.45 7.59 10.37
CA GLY A 216 -4.13 6.98 10.53
C GLY A 216 -3.60 6.34 9.25
N LEU A 217 -2.73 5.34 9.41
CA LEU A 217 -2.00 4.73 8.29
C LEU A 217 -2.88 3.74 7.52
N ILE A 218 -2.92 3.85 6.20
CA ILE A 218 -3.76 3.00 5.35
C ILE A 218 -3.25 1.55 5.26
N ASP A 219 -4.12 0.59 5.58
CA ASP A 219 -3.91 -0.81 5.21
C ASP A 219 -4.24 -1.03 3.73
N THR A 220 -3.23 -0.87 2.88
CA THR A 220 -3.40 -1.00 1.42
C THR A 220 -3.91 -2.38 1.00
N LYS A 221 -3.54 -3.45 1.73
CA LYS A 221 -4.04 -4.81 1.43
C LYS A 221 -5.54 -4.87 1.68
N TYR A 222 -5.99 -4.39 2.83
CA TYR A 222 -7.41 -4.37 3.19
C TYR A 222 -8.23 -3.48 2.24
N ALA A 223 -7.70 -2.30 1.89
CA ALA A 223 -8.32 -1.37 0.95
C ALA A 223 -8.53 -2.00 -0.45
N VAL A 224 -7.49 -2.66 -1.00
CA VAL A 224 -7.59 -3.32 -2.31
C VAL A 224 -8.54 -4.52 -2.28
N GLN A 225 -8.56 -5.30 -1.19
CA GLN A 225 -9.53 -6.39 -1.03
C GLN A 225 -10.97 -5.88 -1.02
N MET A 226 -11.22 -4.75 -0.35
CA MET A 226 -12.54 -4.12 -0.29
C MET A 226 -12.97 -3.63 -1.68
N ALA A 227 -12.06 -2.96 -2.40
CA ALA A 227 -12.31 -2.51 -3.77
C ALA A 227 -12.61 -3.69 -4.71
N LEU A 228 -11.81 -4.76 -4.68
CA LEU A 228 -12.06 -5.98 -5.48
C LEU A 228 -13.41 -6.63 -5.13
N THR A 229 -13.79 -6.64 -3.86
CA THR A 229 -15.08 -7.15 -3.41
C THR A 229 -16.22 -6.30 -3.97
N LEU A 230 -16.11 -4.98 -3.88
CA LEU A 230 -17.08 -4.03 -4.44
C LEU A 230 -17.27 -4.23 -5.94
N GLU A 231 -16.17 -4.27 -6.71
CA GLU A 231 -16.21 -4.45 -8.16
C GLU A 231 -16.81 -5.81 -8.54
N SER A 232 -16.48 -6.87 -7.79
CA SER A 232 -17.04 -8.21 -8.01
C SER A 232 -18.55 -8.25 -7.72
N MET A 233 -19.01 -7.57 -6.67
CA MET A 233 -20.43 -7.51 -6.33
C MET A 233 -21.22 -6.71 -7.37
N ARG A 234 -20.68 -5.57 -7.81
CA ARG A 234 -21.30 -4.75 -8.87
C ARG A 234 -21.36 -5.47 -10.20
N ASN A 235 -20.33 -6.21 -10.59
CA ASN A 235 -20.30 -6.92 -11.87
C ASN A 235 -21.02 -8.27 -11.85
N ALA A 236 -21.63 -8.66 -10.74
CA ALA A 236 -22.38 -9.89 -10.69
C ALA A 236 -23.63 -9.80 -11.58
N ASP A 237 -23.78 -10.83 -12.41
CA ASP A 237 -24.89 -11.10 -13.31
C ASP A 237 -25.57 -12.37 -12.77
N GLU A 238 -26.54 -12.18 -11.89
CA GLU A 238 -27.19 -13.24 -11.13
C GLU A 238 -28.22 -13.99 -11.98
N ASP A 239 -28.84 -13.31 -12.95
CA ASP A 239 -29.84 -13.91 -13.85
C ASP A 239 -29.26 -14.43 -15.19
N GLY A 240 -28.00 -14.10 -15.48
CA GLY A 240 -27.23 -14.59 -16.61
C GLY A 240 -27.60 -13.93 -17.93
N ASP A 241 -28.20 -12.73 -17.90
CA ASP A 241 -28.62 -12.00 -19.09
C ASP A 241 -27.49 -11.14 -19.72
N GLY A 242 -26.33 -11.10 -19.08
CA GLY A 242 -25.16 -10.33 -19.50
C GLY A 242 -25.15 -8.88 -19.02
N ILE A 243 -26.05 -8.50 -18.12
CA ILE A 243 -26.17 -7.18 -17.49
C ILE A 243 -25.85 -7.33 -15.99
N SER A 244 -25.27 -6.29 -15.40
CA SER A 244 -25.05 -6.23 -13.97
C SER A 244 -26.38 -6.00 -13.24
N ASP A 245 -26.68 -6.85 -12.26
CA ASP A 245 -27.90 -6.78 -11.45
C ASP A 245 -27.76 -5.83 -10.24
N ASN A 246 -26.51 -5.50 -9.87
CA ASN A 246 -26.14 -4.97 -8.57
C ASN A 246 -25.41 -3.63 -8.65
N GLY A 247 -25.88 -2.73 -9.52
CA GLY A 247 -25.29 -1.40 -9.71
C GLY A 247 -25.33 -0.51 -8.45
N ASP A 248 -26.25 -0.77 -7.52
CA ASP A 248 -26.47 0.04 -6.31
C ASP A 248 -25.64 -0.43 -5.09
N VAL A 249 -24.76 -1.44 -5.24
CA VAL A 249 -23.91 -1.92 -4.14
C VAL A 249 -22.98 -0.81 -3.66
N THR A 250 -22.95 -0.61 -2.34
CA THR A 250 -22.15 0.43 -1.68
C THR A 250 -20.82 -0.12 -1.14
N VAL A 251 -19.90 0.78 -0.78
CA VAL A 251 -18.64 0.43 -0.10
C VAL A 251 -18.90 -0.32 1.22
N PHE A 252 -19.93 0.06 1.98
CA PHE A 252 -20.28 -0.61 3.24
C PHE A 252 -20.73 -2.06 3.03
N ASP A 253 -21.52 -2.33 1.97
CA ASP A 253 -21.90 -3.69 1.61
C ASP A 253 -20.67 -4.55 1.27
N ALA A 254 -19.73 -3.98 0.51
CA ALA A 254 -18.48 -4.66 0.16
C ALA A 254 -17.59 -4.94 1.37
N ARG A 255 -17.49 -3.99 2.33
CA ARG A 255 -16.78 -4.19 3.60
C ARG A 255 -17.38 -5.37 4.37
N ASP A 256 -18.70 -5.38 4.54
CA ASP A 256 -19.39 -6.41 5.32
C ASP A 256 -19.28 -7.79 4.64
N ALA A 257 -19.35 -7.83 3.31
CA ALA A 257 -19.10 -9.03 2.51
C ALA A 257 -17.66 -9.55 2.68
N MET A 258 -16.69 -8.65 2.62
CA MET A 258 -15.26 -8.97 2.68
C MET A 258 -14.88 -9.64 4.00
N LEU A 259 -15.45 -9.20 5.14
CA LEU A 259 -15.22 -9.83 6.45
C LEU A 259 -15.59 -11.32 6.47
N GLY A 260 -16.54 -11.76 5.61
CA GLY A 260 -16.92 -13.15 5.46
C GLY A 260 -15.97 -14.00 4.61
N ILE A 261 -15.12 -13.38 3.77
CA ILE A 261 -14.26 -14.07 2.79
C ILE A 261 -12.76 -13.81 2.96
N SER A 262 -12.36 -12.88 3.84
CA SER A 262 -10.98 -12.66 4.25
C SER A 262 -10.67 -13.47 5.51
N HIS A 263 -9.84 -14.51 5.38
CA HIS A 263 -9.49 -15.41 6.49
C HIS A 263 -7.99 -15.69 6.52
N VAL A 264 -7.44 -15.91 7.71
CA VAL A 264 -6.12 -16.52 7.86
C VAL A 264 -6.21 -17.98 7.40
N HIS A 265 -5.66 -18.28 6.24
CA HIS A 265 -5.57 -19.62 5.72
C HIS A 265 -4.32 -20.31 6.24
N LYS A 266 -4.52 -21.51 6.77
CA LYS A 266 -3.42 -22.40 7.15
C LYS A 266 -3.21 -23.40 6.03
N ALA A 267 -2.08 -23.30 5.34
CA ALA A 267 -1.66 -24.35 4.44
C ALA A 267 -0.57 -25.17 5.13
N LYS A 268 -0.60 -26.48 4.89
CA LYS A 268 0.36 -27.41 5.46
C LYS A 268 0.89 -28.29 4.35
N GLU A 269 2.21 -28.34 4.22
CA GLU A 269 2.89 -29.19 3.25
C GLU A 269 3.94 -30.06 3.93
N PHE A 270 4.04 -31.30 3.47
CA PHE A 270 5.05 -32.26 3.92
C PHE A 270 6.36 -32.03 3.17
N THR A 271 7.11 -31.04 3.65
CA THR A 271 8.42 -30.63 3.14
C THR A 271 9.28 -30.16 4.31
N ASP A 272 10.59 -30.08 4.10
CA ASP A 272 11.57 -29.45 4.99
C ASP A 272 12.16 -28.19 4.36
N THR A 273 11.58 -27.67 3.28
CA THR A 273 12.13 -26.51 2.58
C THR A 273 11.11 -25.42 2.29
N LEU A 274 11.60 -24.18 2.32
CA LEU A 274 10.93 -22.99 1.85
C LEU A 274 11.73 -22.37 0.71
N LYS A 275 11.06 -21.63 -0.17
CA LYS A 275 11.71 -20.90 -1.27
C LYS A 275 11.29 -19.44 -1.30
N ALA A 276 12.16 -18.60 -1.82
CA ALA A 276 11.89 -17.22 -2.20
C ALA A 276 12.61 -16.93 -3.53
N GLU A 277 12.00 -16.11 -4.39
CA GLU A 277 12.54 -15.75 -5.69
C GLU A 277 12.27 -14.28 -6.02
N TRP A 278 13.23 -13.63 -6.67
CA TRP A 278 13.05 -12.27 -7.18
C TRP A 278 13.96 -12.00 -8.38
N LYS A 279 13.63 -10.94 -9.12
CA LYS A 279 14.34 -10.49 -10.31
C LYS A 279 14.67 -9.02 -10.21
N GLY A 280 15.74 -8.60 -10.86
CA GLY A 280 16.09 -7.19 -10.93
C GLY A 280 17.02 -6.87 -12.10
N GLU A 281 17.45 -5.61 -12.18
CA GLU A 281 18.41 -5.13 -13.16
C GLU A 281 19.52 -4.36 -12.44
N TRP A 282 20.76 -4.82 -12.58
CA TRP A 282 21.93 -4.11 -12.07
C TRP A 282 22.46 -3.16 -13.13
N ALA A 283 22.71 -1.90 -12.79
CA ALA A 283 23.26 -0.90 -13.71
C ALA A 283 24.42 -0.09 -13.12
N TYR A 284 25.27 0.38 -14.02
CA TYR A 284 26.54 1.07 -13.74
C TYR A 284 26.57 2.46 -14.39
N PHE A 285 27.00 3.48 -13.64
CA PHE A 285 27.06 4.86 -14.13
C PHE A 285 28.39 5.56 -13.76
N VAL A 286 28.86 6.44 -14.64
CA VAL A 286 30.02 7.30 -14.38
C VAL A 286 29.54 8.74 -14.36
N GLY A 287 29.57 9.38 -13.18
CA GLY A 287 29.26 10.79 -13.00
C GLY A 287 30.51 11.67 -12.97
N SER A 288 30.32 12.98 -12.82
CA SER A 288 31.43 13.96 -12.75
C SER A 288 32.31 13.82 -11.51
N SER A 289 31.80 13.19 -10.45
CA SER A 289 32.42 13.05 -9.13
C SER A 289 32.84 11.63 -8.78
N GLY A 290 32.43 10.62 -9.56
CA GLY A 290 32.69 9.22 -9.23
C GLY A 290 31.90 8.22 -10.07
N THR A 291 32.00 6.96 -9.68
CA THR A 291 31.26 5.84 -10.25
C THR A 291 30.14 5.44 -9.31
N TYR A 292 28.96 5.15 -9.84
CA TYR A 292 27.74 4.85 -9.09
C TYR A 292 27.12 3.53 -9.60
N VAL A 293 26.52 2.78 -8.69
CA VAL A 293 25.90 1.47 -8.95
C VAL A 293 24.46 1.52 -8.47
N THR A 294 23.54 0.86 -9.16
CA THR A 294 22.16 0.73 -8.67
C THR A 294 22.12 -0.09 -7.40
N ASP A 295 21.54 0.46 -6.33
CA ASP A 295 21.13 -0.35 -5.19
C ASP A 295 20.06 -1.37 -5.63
N SER A 296 20.16 -2.59 -5.12
CA SER A 296 19.35 -3.76 -5.48
C SER A 296 18.97 -4.56 -4.23
N THR A 297 18.90 -3.87 -3.09
CA THR A 297 18.71 -4.48 -1.78
C THR A 297 17.35 -5.19 -1.66
N HIS A 298 17.37 -6.47 -1.30
CA HIS A 298 16.20 -7.28 -0.99
C HIS A 298 16.28 -7.81 0.44
N TYR A 299 15.16 -7.88 1.11
CA TYR A 299 15.03 -8.40 2.46
C TYR A 299 14.36 -9.77 2.39
N LEU A 300 14.81 -10.71 3.22
CA LEU A 300 14.18 -12.03 3.34
C LEU A 300 14.14 -12.41 4.81
N HIS A 301 12.93 -12.62 5.33
CA HIS A 301 12.79 -13.17 6.67
C HIS A 301 13.14 -14.65 6.64
N VAL A 302 14.16 -15.06 7.41
CA VAL A 302 14.59 -16.45 7.53
C VAL A 302 13.93 -17.07 8.77
N PRO A 303 12.98 -17.99 8.63
CA PRO A 303 12.23 -18.50 9.78
C PRO A 303 13.10 -19.25 10.79
N GLU A 304 12.69 -19.20 12.05
CA GLU A 304 13.29 -19.99 13.13
C GLU A 304 13.27 -21.49 12.77
N GLY A 305 14.37 -22.19 13.05
CA GLY A 305 14.55 -23.59 12.67
C GLY A 305 15.18 -23.80 11.29
N THR A 306 15.45 -22.73 10.53
CA THR A 306 16.30 -22.82 9.33
C THR A 306 17.73 -23.19 9.74
N VAL A 307 18.31 -24.20 9.09
CA VAL A 307 19.70 -24.67 9.33
C VAL A 307 20.63 -24.42 8.14
N ARG A 308 20.08 -24.23 6.95
CA ARG A 308 20.87 -23.99 5.74
C ARG A 308 20.09 -23.19 4.70
N ALA A 309 20.75 -22.23 4.06
CA ALA A 309 20.24 -21.52 2.89
C ALA A 309 21.09 -21.89 1.66
N GLU A 310 20.43 -22.29 0.57
CA GLU A 310 21.01 -22.53 -0.75
C GLU A 310 20.53 -21.40 -1.66
N ILE A 311 21.45 -20.54 -2.14
CA ILE A 311 21.11 -19.34 -2.91
C ILE A 311 21.77 -19.40 -4.28
N VAL A 312 21.04 -19.04 -5.32
CA VAL A 312 21.52 -18.99 -6.70
C VAL A 312 21.28 -17.60 -7.28
N LEU A 313 22.35 -16.92 -7.67
CA LEU A 313 22.32 -15.72 -8.49
C LEU A 313 22.54 -16.11 -9.96
N ALA A 314 21.58 -15.85 -10.83
CA ALA A 314 21.68 -16.06 -12.27
C ALA A 314 21.69 -14.73 -13.02
N TYR A 315 22.66 -14.55 -13.93
CA TYR A 315 22.81 -13.34 -14.74
C TYR A 315 23.59 -13.63 -16.03
N PRO A 316 23.31 -12.92 -17.14
CA PRO A 316 24.09 -13.09 -18.36
C PRO A 316 25.45 -12.39 -18.24
N GLN A 317 26.55 -13.15 -18.25
CA GLN A 317 27.90 -12.57 -18.28
C GLN A 317 28.18 -11.81 -19.59
N LEU A 318 27.49 -12.18 -20.67
CA LEU A 318 27.51 -11.48 -21.95
C LEU A 318 26.07 -11.21 -22.39
N ASN A 319 25.71 -9.95 -22.49
CA ASN A 319 24.44 -9.51 -23.06
C ASN A 319 24.70 -8.91 -24.45
N LEU A 320 24.31 -9.66 -25.48
CA LEU A 320 24.54 -9.30 -26.88
C LEU A 320 23.64 -8.15 -27.36
N ASP A 321 22.47 -7.96 -26.76
CA ASP A 321 21.53 -6.90 -27.15
C ASP A 321 22.09 -5.51 -26.81
N ARG A 322 22.86 -5.42 -25.71
CA ARG A 322 23.52 -4.17 -25.28
C ARG A 322 25.04 -4.19 -25.43
N THR A 323 25.62 -5.31 -25.88
CA THR A 323 27.07 -5.53 -25.95
C THR A 323 27.74 -5.22 -24.59
N THR A 324 27.18 -5.76 -23.51
CA THR A 324 27.71 -5.63 -22.15
C THR A 324 28.30 -6.96 -21.67
N VAL A 325 29.42 -6.87 -20.98
CA VAL A 325 30.06 -7.96 -20.22
C VAL A 325 29.94 -7.61 -18.75
N SER A 326 29.52 -8.56 -17.92
CA SER A 326 29.26 -8.31 -16.51
C SER A 326 29.74 -9.43 -15.61
N ASP A 327 30.14 -9.03 -14.42
CA ASP A 327 30.45 -9.93 -13.31
C ASP A 327 29.74 -9.40 -12.06
N LEU A 328 28.65 -10.05 -11.66
CA LEU A 328 27.82 -9.68 -10.52
C LEU A 328 28.04 -10.67 -9.37
N GLU A 329 27.91 -10.22 -8.13
CA GLU A 329 27.96 -11.03 -6.91
C GLU A 329 26.89 -10.59 -5.90
N LEU A 330 26.48 -11.51 -5.04
CA LEU A 330 25.62 -11.20 -3.90
C LEU A 330 26.46 -10.72 -2.71
N SER A 331 26.03 -9.62 -2.09
CA SER A 331 26.32 -9.36 -0.68
C SER A 331 25.13 -9.81 0.16
N ILE A 332 25.39 -10.52 1.25
CA ILE A 332 24.34 -11.04 2.12
C ILE A 332 24.75 -10.73 3.55
N ASP A 333 23.96 -9.88 4.19
CA ASP A 333 24.05 -9.49 5.59
C ASP A 333 22.98 -10.29 6.36
N ILE A 334 23.44 -11.26 7.16
CA ILE A 334 22.56 -12.23 7.82
C ILE A 334 22.12 -11.79 9.22
N ASP A 335 22.78 -10.78 9.80
CA ASP A 335 22.48 -10.25 11.14
C ASP A 335 22.08 -8.76 11.15
N SER A 336 22.00 -8.14 9.97
CA SER A 336 21.69 -6.73 9.74
C SER A 336 22.69 -5.76 10.39
N ASP A 337 23.96 -6.14 10.53
CA ASP A 337 25.01 -5.26 11.06
C ASP A 337 25.61 -4.29 10.02
N GLY A 338 25.17 -4.41 8.76
CA GLY A 338 25.61 -3.60 7.63
C GLY A 338 26.89 -4.10 6.97
N SER A 339 27.37 -5.30 7.34
CA SER A 339 28.53 -5.95 6.73
C SER A 339 28.12 -7.19 5.92
N ASN A 340 28.96 -7.55 4.94
CA ASN A 340 28.70 -8.73 4.11
C ASN A 340 29.26 -9.98 4.81
N ASP A 341 28.39 -10.91 5.18
CA ASP A 341 28.74 -12.12 5.93
C ASP A 341 29.16 -13.30 5.05
N VAL A 342 28.94 -13.20 3.73
CA VAL A 342 29.37 -14.21 2.78
C VAL A 342 30.71 -13.86 2.14
N SER A 343 31.61 -14.84 2.14
CA SER A 343 32.87 -14.75 1.39
C SER A 343 32.58 -14.71 -0.12
N GLN A 344 33.31 -13.86 -0.85
CA GLN A 344 33.21 -13.77 -2.32
C GLN A 344 33.23 -15.15 -2.98
N ALA A 345 32.21 -15.41 -3.80
CA ALA A 345 32.19 -16.60 -4.64
C ALA A 345 33.38 -16.54 -5.63
N PRO A 346 34.10 -17.64 -5.87
CA PRO A 346 35.20 -17.66 -6.84
C PRO A 346 34.73 -17.13 -8.20
N LEU A 347 35.60 -16.45 -8.93
CA LEU A 347 35.34 -16.07 -10.33
C LEU A 347 34.97 -17.33 -11.13
N THR A 348 33.71 -17.46 -11.52
CA THR A 348 33.21 -18.54 -12.36
C THR A 348 33.00 -18.02 -13.78
N ASN A 349 33.35 -18.82 -14.80
CA ASN A 349 32.94 -18.55 -16.20
C ASN A 349 31.49 -19.05 -16.42
N SER A 350 30.60 -18.80 -15.47
CA SER A 350 29.22 -19.27 -15.47
C SER A 350 28.27 -18.10 -15.37
N ASN A 351 27.11 -18.22 -16.02
CA ASN A 351 25.99 -17.29 -15.85
C ASN A 351 25.26 -17.49 -14.49
N THR A 352 25.88 -18.20 -13.56
CA THR A 352 25.34 -18.53 -12.25
C THR A 352 26.43 -18.52 -11.19
N LYS A 353 26.08 -18.00 -10.01
CA LYS A 353 26.86 -18.12 -8.76
C LYS A 353 25.98 -18.75 -7.70
N GLU A 354 26.52 -19.73 -6.99
CA GLU A 354 25.84 -20.48 -5.94
C GLU A 354 26.47 -20.18 -4.59
N TYR A 355 25.64 -19.94 -3.58
CA TYR A 355 26.04 -19.67 -2.21
C TYR A 355 25.35 -20.69 -1.31
N THR A 356 26.09 -21.21 -0.32
CA THR A 356 25.53 -22.11 0.69
C THR A 356 25.93 -21.59 2.05
N ILE A 357 24.94 -21.13 2.81
CA ILE A 357 25.13 -20.54 4.14
C ILE A 357 24.57 -21.53 5.16
N THR A 358 25.37 -21.84 6.18
CA THR A 358 24.86 -22.58 7.35
C THR A 358 24.24 -21.56 8.29
N VAL A 359 22.99 -21.78 8.68
CA VAL A 359 22.25 -20.88 9.56
C VAL A 359 22.38 -21.40 10.98
N ASP A 360 22.80 -20.52 11.89
CA ASP A 360 22.95 -20.81 13.31
C ASP A 360 21.93 -20.02 14.14
N GLU A 361 21.96 -20.21 15.46
CA GLU A 361 21.02 -19.56 16.37
C GLU A 361 21.13 -18.02 16.36
N SER A 362 22.23 -17.44 15.88
CA SER A 362 22.39 -15.97 15.74
C SER A 362 21.74 -15.39 14.47
N SER A 363 21.35 -16.25 13.52
CA SER A 363 20.82 -15.83 12.21
C SER A 363 19.46 -16.47 11.87
N SER A 364 19.01 -17.45 12.66
CA SER A 364 17.70 -18.09 12.56
C SER A 364 16.60 -17.20 13.18
N GLY A 365 15.51 -16.94 12.45
CA GLY A 365 14.44 -16.03 12.89
C GLY A 365 14.74 -14.55 12.64
N HIS A 366 15.78 -14.22 11.86
CA HIS A 366 16.20 -12.86 11.55
C HIS A 366 15.85 -12.45 10.11
N LEU A 367 15.84 -11.13 9.88
CA LEU A 367 15.69 -10.54 8.55
C LEU A 367 17.07 -10.45 7.90
N TRP A 368 17.26 -11.14 6.79
CA TRP A 368 18.49 -11.10 6.01
C TRP A 368 18.39 -10.03 4.92
N VAL A 369 19.50 -9.37 4.63
CA VAL A 369 19.60 -8.31 3.61
C VAL A 369 20.50 -8.78 2.48
N PHE A 370 20.00 -8.72 1.25
CA PHE A 370 20.64 -9.18 0.02
C PHE A 370 20.94 -7.99 -0.89
N GLY A 371 22.21 -7.65 -1.09
CA GLY A 371 22.66 -6.69 -2.09
C GLY A 371 23.19 -7.37 -3.36
N ILE A 372 23.22 -6.63 -4.47
CA ILE A 372 23.88 -7.05 -5.71
C ILE A 372 25.03 -6.09 -5.99
N GLU A 373 26.24 -6.63 -5.98
CA GLU A 373 27.47 -5.91 -6.27
C GLU A 373 28.11 -6.43 -7.56
N GLY A 374 29.05 -5.68 -8.13
CA GLY A 374 29.77 -6.17 -9.30
C GLY A 374 30.31 -5.10 -10.23
N THR A 375 30.69 -5.54 -11.43
CA THR A 375 31.15 -4.66 -12.50
C THR A 375 30.48 -5.03 -13.82
N ALA A 376 30.19 -4.02 -14.65
CA ALA A 376 29.83 -4.25 -16.04
C ALA A 376 30.58 -3.27 -16.95
N VAL A 377 31.02 -3.79 -18.09
CA VAL A 377 31.63 -3.02 -19.17
C VAL A 377 30.84 -3.29 -20.42
N GLY A 378 30.34 -2.27 -21.11
CA GLY A 378 29.80 -2.48 -22.44
C GLY A 378 30.37 -1.55 -23.49
N ILE A 379 30.17 -1.93 -24.73
CA ILE A 379 30.65 -1.21 -25.91
C ILE A 379 29.42 -0.66 -26.63
N LYS A 380 29.26 0.66 -26.64
CA LYS A 380 28.21 1.31 -27.45
C LYS A 380 28.46 1.04 -28.93
N PRO A 381 27.54 0.36 -29.65
CA PRO A 381 27.66 0.21 -31.10
C PRO A 381 27.57 1.60 -31.77
N LEU A 382 28.34 1.81 -32.84
CA LEU A 382 28.49 3.09 -33.55
C LEU A 382 27.16 3.83 -33.82
N GLN A 383 27.11 5.10 -33.39
CA GLN A 383 26.18 6.20 -33.72
C GLN A 383 24.66 5.96 -33.59
N GLY A 384 24.11 6.48 -32.48
CA GLY A 384 22.69 6.79 -32.29
C GLY A 384 22.52 8.08 -31.48
N THR A 385 21.35 8.71 -31.57
CA THR A 385 20.98 10.03 -31.00
C THR A 385 20.97 10.12 -29.47
N THR A 386 21.33 9.06 -28.75
CA THR A 386 21.49 9.11 -27.29
C THR A 386 22.86 9.72 -26.96
N PRO A 387 22.91 10.88 -26.29
CA PRO A 387 24.16 11.43 -25.76
C PRO A 387 24.92 10.40 -24.91
N GLU A 388 26.25 10.49 -24.84
CA GLU A 388 27.11 9.56 -24.07
C GLU A 388 26.71 9.47 -22.59
N GLU A 389 26.16 10.56 -22.05
CA GLU A 389 25.58 10.69 -20.71
C GLU A 389 24.31 9.84 -20.44
N PHE A 390 23.72 9.19 -21.46
CA PHE A 390 22.51 8.34 -21.32
C PHE A 390 22.71 6.90 -21.79
N TRP A 391 23.96 6.45 -22.01
CA TRP A 391 24.25 5.04 -22.34
C TRP A 391 24.88 4.35 -21.14
N GLU A 392 24.29 3.22 -20.72
CA GLU A 392 24.56 2.59 -19.42
C GLU A 392 24.67 1.07 -19.60
N PRO A 393 25.73 0.42 -19.09
CA PRO A 393 25.77 -1.03 -18.95
C PRO A 393 24.69 -1.48 -17.97
N ARG A 394 23.85 -2.42 -18.38
CA ARG A 394 22.79 -3.00 -17.55
C ARG A 394 22.77 -4.50 -17.69
N THR A 395 22.48 -5.18 -16.60
CA THR A 395 22.52 -6.63 -16.51
C THR A 395 21.35 -7.13 -15.66
N PRO A 396 20.35 -7.78 -16.28
CA PRO A 396 19.28 -8.39 -15.53
C PRO A 396 19.82 -9.56 -14.70
N TYR A 397 19.23 -9.77 -13.53
CA TYR A 397 19.56 -10.90 -12.67
C TYR A 397 18.28 -11.55 -12.11
N ASP A 398 18.45 -12.78 -11.65
CA ASP A 398 17.45 -13.59 -10.96
C ASP A 398 18.10 -14.20 -9.72
N VAL A 399 17.46 -14.08 -8.57
CA VAL A 399 17.92 -14.67 -7.31
C VAL A 399 16.89 -15.68 -6.83
N ASN A 400 17.36 -16.90 -6.58
CA ASN A 400 16.56 -17.98 -6.01
C ASN A 400 17.16 -18.38 -4.67
N VAL A 401 16.36 -18.35 -3.62
CA VAL A 401 16.74 -18.77 -2.26
C VAL A 401 15.94 -19.98 -1.88
N ARG A 402 16.61 -21.02 -1.39
CA ARG A 402 16.00 -22.21 -0.81
C ARG A 402 16.49 -22.38 0.62
N LEU A 403 15.57 -22.24 1.56
CA LEU A 403 15.81 -22.45 2.99
C LEU A 403 15.50 -23.90 3.35
N ILE A 404 16.38 -24.53 4.12
CA ILE A 404 16.24 -25.90 4.62
C ILE A 404 16.08 -25.83 6.13
N MET A 405 14.96 -26.37 6.58
CA MET A 405 14.57 -26.43 7.99
C MET A 405 15.19 -27.64 8.68
N ASP A 406 15.34 -27.56 9.99
CA ASP A 406 15.79 -28.67 10.81
C ASP A 406 14.72 -29.77 10.97
N THR A 407 15.05 -30.78 11.79
CA THR A 407 14.10 -31.84 12.09
C THR A 407 13.03 -31.36 13.07
N GLY A 408 11.83 -31.11 12.58
CA GLY A 408 10.66 -30.85 13.40
C GLY A 408 9.50 -30.36 12.55
N ASP A 409 8.32 -30.25 13.15
CA ASP A 409 7.22 -29.55 12.53
C ASP A 409 7.42 -28.05 12.75
N HIS A 410 7.28 -27.28 11.67
CA HIS A 410 7.57 -25.83 11.67
C HIS A 410 6.31 -25.03 11.36
N PHE A 411 6.20 -23.86 11.99
CA PHE A 411 5.07 -22.94 11.83
C PHE A 411 5.60 -21.56 11.44
N VAL A 412 5.21 -21.09 10.27
CA VAL A 412 5.66 -19.81 9.71
C VAL A 412 4.45 -18.90 9.54
N ASP A 413 4.55 -17.65 9.99
CA ASP A 413 3.49 -16.66 9.85
C ASP A 413 3.86 -15.63 8.77
N GLU A 414 2.96 -15.38 7.82
CA GLU A 414 3.14 -14.32 6.82
C GLU A 414 3.35 -12.95 7.48
N ASN A 415 2.80 -12.69 8.67
CA ASN A 415 3.03 -11.43 9.38
C ASN A 415 4.51 -11.22 9.78
N MET A 416 5.32 -12.29 9.87
CA MET A 416 6.78 -12.19 10.04
C MET A 416 7.51 -11.82 8.74
N THR A 417 6.87 -12.04 7.59
CA THR A 417 7.31 -11.56 6.27
C THR A 417 6.70 -10.19 5.89
N ASN A 418 5.89 -9.61 6.76
CA ASN A 418 5.06 -8.44 6.49
C ASN A 418 5.49 -7.28 7.41
N TYR A 419 6.77 -6.91 7.39
CA TYR A 419 7.15 -5.56 7.79
C TYR A 419 6.46 -4.61 6.79
N GLY A 420 5.49 -3.85 7.28
CA GLY A 420 4.38 -3.26 6.51
C GLY A 420 4.72 -2.25 5.41
N ASP A 421 5.99 -2.04 5.09
CA ASP A 421 6.45 -0.94 4.21
C ASP A 421 7.17 -1.38 2.93
N TYR A 422 7.32 -2.68 2.66
CA TYR A 422 8.28 -3.19 1.65
C TYR A 422 7.75 -4.29 0.69
N ALA A 423 6.52 -4.17 0.17
CA ALA A 423 5.95 -5.14 -0.77
C ALA A 423 6.36 -4.84 -2.24
N CYS A 424 6.89 -5.83 -2.97
CA CYS A 424 7.35 -5.67 -4.35
C CYS A 424 6.55 -6.47 -5.40
N SER A 425 6.51 -5.92 -6.61
CA SER A 425 5.84 -6.48 -7.79
C SER A 425 6.63 -7.65 -8.39
N THR A 426 5.92 -8.74 -8.72
CA THR A 426 6.46 -9.96 -9.35
C THR A 426 6.73 -9.81 -10.86
N ASP A 427 6.34 -8.67 -11.46
CA ASP A 427 6.02 -8.64 -12.89
C ASP A 427 7.13 -8.10 -13.80
N GLY A 428 8.37 -7.95 -13.31
CA GLY A 428 9.55 -7.77 -14.17
C GLY A 428 9.53 -6.58 -15.16
N VAL A 429 8.59 -5.64 -15.02
CA VAL A 429 8.52 -4.43 -15.85
C VAL A 429 8.63 -3.21 -14.94
N ASN A 430 9.81 -2.55 -14.97
CA ASN A 430 10.21 -1.35 -14.22
C ASN A 430 10.69 -1.55 -12.77
N MET A 431 11.84 -2.19 -12.59
CA MET A 431 12.68 -1.97 -11.40
C MET A 431 13.90 -1.13 -11.80
N ASN A 432 13.75 0.20 -11.75
CA ASN A 432 14.87 1.15 -11.90
C ASN A 432 15.07 1.98 -10.62
N THR A 433 14.68 1.45 -9.45
CA THR A 433 14.78 2.12 -8.14
C THR A 433 15.83 1.47 -7.23
N PRO A 434 17.06 2.01 -7.20
CA PRO A 434 17.92 1.98 -6.01
C PRO A 434 17.10 2.36 -4.77
N ASN A 435 17.22 1.59 -3.69
CA ASN A 435 16.61 1.79 -2.37
C ASN A 435 15.14 1.36 -2.20
N GLN A 436 14.56 0.55 -3.09
CA GLN A 436 13.42 -0.29 -2.69
C GLN A 436 13.94 -1.54 -2.00
N ALA A 437 14.09 -1.44 -0.69
CA ALA A 437 14.03 -2.57 0.22
C ALA A 437 12.78 -3.41 -0.11
N CYS A 438 12.96 -4.60 -0.67
CA CYS A 438 11.86 -5.48 -1.06
C CYS A 438 11.83 -6.73 -0.16
N ILE A 439 10.78 -6.96 0.61
CA ILE A 439 10.66 -8.24 1.35
C ILE A 439 10.18 -9.33 0.41
N SER A 440 11.00 -10.36 0.27
CA SER A 440 10.72 -11.50 -0.60
C SER A 440 9.69 -12.44 0.03
N LYS A 441 8.68 -12.82 -0.76
CA LYS A 441 7.64 -13.76 -0.35
C LYS A 441 8.21 -15.16 -0.17
N LEU A 442 7.87 -15.81 0.93
CA LEU A 442 8.15 -17.22 1.17
C LEU A 442 7.05 -18.12 0.59
N GLU A 443 7.45 -19.24 0.01
CA GLU A 443 6.58 -20.29 -0.49
C GLU A 443 7.11 -21.68 -0.09
N PHE A 444 6.26 -22.71 -0.15
CA PHE A 444 6.72 -24.09 0.04
C PHE A 444 7.71 -24.48 -1.07
N GLY A 445 8.84 -25.06 -0.65
CA GLY A 445 9.84 -25.62 -1.55
C GLY A 445 9.67 -27.13 -1.73
N GLU A 446 10.24 -27.65 -2.82
CA GLU A 446 10.37 -29.09 -3.04
C GLU A 446 11.24 -29.74 -1.95
N PRO A 447 10.85 -30.89 -1.38
CA PRO A 447 11.60 -31.52 -0.29
C PRO A 447 13.09 -31.71 -0.57
N SER A 448 13.91 -31.56 0.47
CA SER A 448 15.35 -31.78 0.36
C SER A 448 15.66 -33.26 0.09
N PRO A 449 16.81 -33.59 -0.53
CA PRO A 449 17.24 -34.98 -0.68
C PRO A 449 17.39 -35.74 0.65
N ALA A 450 17.52 -35.02 1.77
CA ALA A 450 17.65 -35.58 3.13
C ALA A 450 16.30 -35.71 3.85
N TYR A 451 15.21 -35.20 3.27
CA TYR A 451 13.89 -35.23 3.87
C TYR A 451 13.37 -36.66 4.07
N ASN A 452 12.90 -36.95 5.27
CA ASN A 452 12.45 -38.29 5.66
C ASN A 452 10.94 -38.53 5.46
N GLY A 453 10.18 -37.53 5.01
CA GLY A 453 8.74 -37.64 4.76
C GLY A 453 7.84 -37.48 5.99
N THR A 454 8.37 -37.18 7.18
CA THR A 454 7.56 -37.19 8.41
C THR A 454 7.12 -35.82 8.90
N ASN A 455 7.98 -34.81 8.74
CA ASN A 455 7.78 -33.49 9.32
C ASN A 455 7.05 -32.56 8.33
N PHE A 456 6.38 -31.53 8.80
CA PHE A 456 5.70 -30.59 7.91
C PHE A 456 6.04 -29.14 8.21
N ILE A 457 5.79 -28.28 7.23
CA ILE A 457 5.74 -26.83 7.42
C ILE A 457 4.28 -26.40 7.30
N GLU A 458 3.78 -25.68 8.30
CA GLU A 458 2.50 -24.98 8.26
C GLU A 458 2.74 -23.49 8.09
N MET A 459 2.11 -22.89 7.08
CA MET A 459 2.16 -21.45 6.83
C MET A 459 0.78 -20.83 7.03
N ASN A 460 0.73 -19.75 7.82
CA ASN A 460 -0.45 -18.89 7.93
C ASN A 460 -0.36 -17.80 6.86
N PHE A 461 -1.35 -17.71 5.97
CA PHE A 461 -1.48 -16.66 4.97
C PHE A 461 -2.74 -15.83 5.21
N ASN A 462 -2.68 -14.52 4.99
CA ASN A 462 -3.90 -13.73 4.83
C ASN A 462 -4.47 -14.01 3.44
N ALA A 463 -5.44 -14.92 3.35
CA ALA A 463 -6.02 -15.34 2.08
C ALA A 463 -7.34 -14.60 1.82
N PHE A 464 -7.36 -13.87 0.71
CA PHE A 464 -8.56 -13.28 0.14
C PHE A 464 -9.00 -14.12 -1.06
N ASN A 465 -10.20 -14.70 -1.02
CA ASN A 465 -10.73 -15.54 -2.09
C ASN A 465 -12.11 -15.09 -2.56
N LEU A 466 -12.12 -14.27 -3.60
CA LEU A 466 -13.34 -13.78 -4.27
C LEU A 466 -14.27 -14.89 -4.73
N THR A 467 -13.76 -16.07 -5.10
CA THR A 467 -14.63 -17.18 -5.57
C THR A 467 -15.54 -17.76 -4.49
N ARG A 468 -15.29 -17.42 -3.22
CA ARG A 468 -16.13 -17.81 -2.08
C ARG A 468 -17.18 -16.76 -1.70
N LEU A 469 -17.21 -15.62 -2.41
CA LEU A 469 -18.27 -14.64 -2.25
C LEU A 469 -19.60 -15.29 -2.65
N GLN A 470 -20.48 -15.49 -1.67
CA GLN A 470 -21.84 -15.96 -1.87
C GLN A 470 -22.78 -14.78 -1.60
N MET A 471 -23.58 -14.42 -2.60
CA MET A 471 -24.63 -13.41 -2.45
C MET A 471 -25.96 -14.15 -2.27
N GLU A 472 -26.66 -13.91 -1.16
CA GLU A 472 -28.04 -14.36 -0.98
C GLU A 472 -28.98 -13.15 -1.10
N ILE A 473 -29.96 -13.25 -2.01
CA ILE A 473 -30.99 -12.23 -2.22
C ILE A 473 -32.06 -12.39 -1.12
N GLU A 474 -32.24 -11.40 -0.26
CA GLU A 474 -33.45 -11.30 0.57
C GLU A 474 -34.35 -10.19 0.01
N ILE A 475 -35.45 -10.59 -0.65
CA ILE A 475 -36.44 -9.64 -1.19
C ILE A 475 -37.27 -9.08 -0.03
N ILE A 476 -36.95 -7.88 0.44
CA ILE A 476 -37.74 -7.18 1.45
C ILE A 476 -38.78 -6.30 0.74
N GLN A 477 -40.05 -6.74 0.77
CA GLN A 477 -41.15 -5.97 0.21
C GLN A 477 -41.72 -5.00 1.25
N GLU A 478 -41.31 -3.72 1.22
CA GLU A 478 -41.96 -2.67 2.00
C GLU A 478 -43.25 -2.20 1.29
N ILE A 479 -44.39 -2.45 1.94
CA ILE A 479 -45.69 -1.91 1.49
C ILE A 479 -45.92 -0.58 2.22
N GLU A 480 -45.46 0.53 1.64
CA GLU A 480 -46.01 1.84 1.98
C GLU A 480 -47.29 2.08 1.17
N ASN A 481 -48.37 2.41 1.87
CA ASN A 481 -49.64 2.73 1.23
C ASN A 481 -49.41 3.86 0.21
N THR A 482 -49.64 3.51 -1.06
CA THR A 482 -49.71 4.30 -2.31
C THR A 482 -48.55 4.24 -3.30
N PHE A 483 -47.39 3.61 -3.03
CA PHE A 483 -46.40 3.32 -4.08
C PHE A 483 -45.55 2.10 -3.67
N SER A 484 -45.42 1.10 -4.54
CA SER A 484 -44.48 0.00 -4.32
C SER A 484 -43.07 0.43 -4.71
N ILE A 485 -42.16 0.55 -3.75
CA ILE A 485 -40.72 0.62 -4.00
C ILE A 485 -40.17 -0.76 -3.67
N THR A 486 -39.61 -1.45 -4.65
CA THR A 486 -38.86 -2.69 -4.41
C THR A 486 -37.45 -2.27 -4.03
N LYS A 487 -37.02 -2.51 -2.78
CA LYS A 487 -35.61 -2.45 -2.41
C LYS A 487 -35.07 -3.88 -2.43
N THR A 488 -34.09 -4.14 -3.28
CA THR A 488 -33.25 -5.33 -3.16
C THR A 488 -32.23 -5.02 -2.07
N ILE A 489 -32.28 -5.74 -0.95
CA ILE A 489 -31.28 -5.63 0.11
C ILE A 489 -30.49 -6.95 0.05
N ALA A 490 -29.21 -6.87 -0.28
CA ALA A 490 -28.31 -8.00 -0.18
C ALA A 490 -28.05 -8.29 1.31
N ILE A 491 -28.42 -9.47 1.80
CA ILE A 491 -28.10 -9.91 3.16
C ILE A 491 -27.10 -11.05 3.04
N ILE A 492 -25.90 -10.84 3.56
CA ILE A 492 -24.78 -11.76 3.40
C ILE A 492 -24.66 -12.63 4.66
N ILE A 493 -24.84 -13.94 4.50
CA ILE A 493 -24.55 -14.93 5.53
C ILE A 493 -23.22 -15.61 5.17
N GLY A 494 -22.14 -15.23 5.87
CA GLY A 494 -20.87 -15.94 5.78
C GLY A 494 -21.03 -17.39 6.21
N ALA A 495 -20.77 -18.33 5.29
CA ALA A 495 -20.88 -19.76 5.58
C ALA A 495 -19.80 -20.22 6.57
N GLY A 496 -20.16 -20.35 7.85
CA GLY A 496 -19.21 -20.76 8.90
C GLY A 496 -19.77 -21.03 10.29
N SER A 497 -20.75 -21.96 10.42
CA SER A 497 -21.03 -22.82 11.60
C SER A 497 -22.15 -22.43 12.61
N PHE A 498 -23.22 -23.24 12.56
CA PHE A 498 -24.18 -23.66 13.60
C PHE A 498 -25.25 -22.70 14.20
N VAL A 499 -26.48 -22.95 13.73
CA VAL A 499 -27.81 -22.82 14.37
C VAL A 499 -27.84 -22.56 15.90
N ALA A 500 -28.36 -21.39 16.29
CA ALA A 500 -29.33 -21.23 17.38
C ALA A 500 -30.07 -19.90 17.22
N GLY A 501 -31.40 -19.95 17.12
CA GLY A 501 -32.23 -18.81 16.75
C GLY A 501 -32.14 -17.61 17.71
N ALA A 502 -32.03 -16.42 17.12
CA ALA A 502 -32.43 -15.17 17.74
C ALA A 502 -33.38 -14.46 16.77
N VAL A 503 -34.68 -14.59 17.04
CA VAL A 503 -35.70 -13.70 16.47
C VAL A 503 -35.45 -12.31 17.08
N MET A 504 -34.76 -11.43 16.37
CA MET A 504 -34.64 -10.02 16.74
C MET A 504 -35.90 -9.28 16.25
N PHE A 505 -36.86 -9.09 17.15
CA PHE A 505 -37.92 -8.10 16.96
C PHE A 505 -37.32 -6.70 17.14
N ALA A 506 -37.12 -5.97 16.05
CA ALA A 506 -36.90 -4.52 16.12
C ALA A 506 -38.25 -3.82 16.34
N PHE A 507 -38.56 -3.50 17.59
CA PHE A 507 -39.65 -2.57 17.92
C PHE A 507 -39.20 -1.15 17.62
N TRP A 508 -39.72 -0.55 16.54
CA TRP A 508 -39.66 0.90 16.37
C TRP A 508 -40.71 1.58 17.25
N THR A 509 -40.25 2.23 18.32
CA THR A 509 -41.08 3.17 19.08
C THR A 509 -41.17 4.49 18.32
N ARG A 510 -42.31 4.75 17.66
CA ARG A 510 -42.69 6.09 17.18
C ARG A 510 -42.88 7.03 18.38
N ARG A 511 -42.19 8.18 18.40
CA ARG A 511 -42.71 9.37 19.09
C ARG A 511 -43.83 9.98 18.21
N PRO A 512 -45.01 10.28 18.76
CA PRO A 512 -46.07 10.92 18.00
C PRO A 512 -45.80 12.42 17.89
N PHE A 513 -45.88 12.97 16.69
CA PHE A 513 -46.18 14.38 16.49
C PHE A 513 -47.60 14.65 17.02
N SER A 514 -47.73 15.57 17.97
CA SER A 514 -49.01 16.20 18.28
C SER A 514 -49.04 17.60 17.68
N ASN A 515 -49.99 17.83 16.78
CA ASN A 515 -50.39 19.16 16.34
C ASN A 515 -50.96 19.96 17.51
N ASN A 516 -50.45 21.17 17.70
CA ASN A 516 -51.23 22.41 17.77
C ASN A 516 -50.30 23.62 17.56
#